data_AF-A0A519RQ82-F1
#
_entry.id   AF-A0A519RQ82-F1
#
_cell.length_a   1.000
_cell.length_b   1.000
_cell.length_c   1.000
_cell.angle_alpha   90.00
_cell.angle_beta   90.00
_cell.angle_gamma   90.00
#
_symmetry.space_group_name_H-M   'P 1'
#
loop_
_entity.id
_entity.type
_entity.pdbx_description
1 polymer ?
#
loop_
_entity_poly.entity_id
_entity_poly.type
_entity_poly.pdbx_seq_one_letter_code
_entity_poly.pdbx_strand_id
1 'polypeptide(L)'
;TSKIEQSANPDVLFFDVAYLVETNVDNINRRKLVYDHQLSILNFDTSKAPLSMHDIRICVRNNEVILRSNKLNKRLIPRMASAYNYSRSDLSVFRLLCDLQHQGIQTSLSLTLDNIFPDLDFYPRFQYHNVVLSGAKWRVDKQIFYPNKIVISIDACREYLNQTGVSRFFKAGLSDQTLCFDLQSDEDLAAFLQFMQKQSKPYLEEVIFPVVSPLEDRSQKPYLAQFILNLNHTETVYKGISDLEIRDESVQNMFLPGKEWLYFEIYCHQQRSDELLIGVIPAFLDEFSEDIKSWFFIRYNENGNHLRFRVRLRNFENGYKLTAAFSDYLKEYIDSGMVSDLQL
;
A
#
# COMPACT_ATOMS: atom_id res chain seq x y z
N THR A 1 22.03 14.25 -5.05
CA THR A 1 21.48 12.92 -4.72
C THR A 1 20.86 12.24 -5.93
N SER A 2 19.88 12.84 -6.61
CA SER A 2 19.21 12.18 -7.76
C SER A 2 20.14 11.75 -8.90
N LYS A 3 21.23 12.48 -9.17
CA LYS A 3 22.26 12.06 -10.15
C LYS A 3 22.95 10.75 -9.76
N ILE A 4 23.23 10.55 -8.47
CA ILE A 4 23.88 9.33 -7.96
C ILE A 4 22.92 8.15 -8.13
N GLU A 5 21.66 8.31 -7.72
CA GLU A 5 20.62 7.29 -7.85
C GLU A 5 20.36 6.89 -9.30
N GLN A 6 20.30 7.86 -10.22
CA GLN A 6 20.17 7.59 -11.66
C GLN A 6 21.39 6.89 -12.24
N SER A 7 22.60 7.28 -11.81
CA SER A 7 23.84 6.65 -12.30
C SER A 7 23.98 5.21 -11.81
N ALA A 8 23.50 4.91 -10.60
CA ALA A 8 23.49 3.57 -10.03
C ALA A 8 22.43 2.65 -10.66
N ASN A 9 21.38 3.20 -11.28
CA ASN A 9 20.26 2.44 -11.86
C ASN A 9 19.99 2.86 -13.32
N PRO A 10 20.91 2.58 -14.26
CA PRO A 10 20.84 3.08 -15.64
C PRO A 10 19.67 2.50 -16.46
N ASP A 11 19.18 1.33 -16.07
CA ASP A 11 18.15 0.58 -16.82
C ASP A 11 16.72 0.99 -16.48
N VAL A 12 16.55 1.90 -15.51
CA VAL A 12 15.25 2.46 -15.13
C VAL A 12 15.21 3.96 -15.38
N LEU A 13 14.01 4.53 -15.30
CA LEU A 13 13.77 5.95 -15.40
C LEU A 13 12.98 6.41 -14.18
N PHE A 14 13.59 7.29 -13.40
CA PHE A 14 12.92 7.93 -12.27
C PHE A 14 12.12 9.12 -12.76
N PHE A 15 10.98 9.37 -12.12
CA PHE A 15 10.18 10.54 -12.42
C PHE A 15 9.52 11.09 -11.16
N ASP A 16 9.32 12.40 -11.15
CA ASP A 16 8.61 13.08 -10.09
C ASP A 16 7.10 12.87 -10.23
N VAL A 17 6.44 12.46 -9.14
CA VAL A 17 4.99 12.52 -9.03
C VAL A 17 4.62 13.88 -8.45
N ALA A 18 3.89 14.68 -9.23
CA ALA A 18 3.36 15.98 -8.80
C ALA A 18 1.85 15.87 -8.64
N TYR A 19 1.35 16.30 -7.48
CA TYR A 19 -0.05 16.14 -7.11
C TYR A 19 -0.57 17.38 -6.38
N LEU A 20 -1.72 17.87 -6.81
CA LEU A 20 -2.40 19.02 -6.20
C LEU A 20 -3.88 18.71 -6.04
N VAL A 21 -4.35 18.63 -4.80
CA VAL A 21 -5.78 18.46 -4.49
C VAL A 21 -6.24 19.34 -3.34
N GLU A 22 -5.44 19.50 -2.29
CA GLU A 22 -5.83 20.29 -1.11
C GLU A 22 -5.17 21.68 -1.13
N THR A 23 -5.96 22.73 -1.36
CA THR A 23 -5.49 24.14 -1.35
C THR A 23 -4.85 24.55 -0.01
N ASN A 24 -5.25 23.95 1.10
CA ASN A 24 -4.76 24.31 2.45
C ASN A 24 -3.46 23.59 2.86
N VAL A 25 -3.05 22.53 2.16
CA VAL A 25 -1.87 21.69 2.50
C VAL A 25 -0.77 21.81 1.43
N ASP A 26 -1.04 22.56 0.36
CA ASP A 26 -0.16 22.71 -0.81
C ASP A 26 1.23 23.29 -0.49
N ASN A 27 1.38 24.07 0.59
CA ASN A 27 2.69 24.62 0.97
C ASN A 27 3.76 23.53 1.15
N ILE A 28 3.37 22.31 1.54
CA ILE A 28 4.28 21.18 1.75
C ILE A 28 4.69 20.50 0.43
N ASN A 29 3.92 20.68 -0.65
CA ASN A 29 4.18 20.09 -1.97
C ASN A 29 5.00 20.99 -2.91
N ARG A 30 5.24 22.24 -2.55
CA ARG A 30 6.02 23.18 -3.38
C ARG A 30 7.50 22.83 -3.35
N ARG A 31 8.00 22.37 -4.49
CA ARG A 31 9.39 21.96 -4.66
C ARG A 31 9.89 22.20 -6.07
N LYS A 32 11.22 22.18 -6.22
CA LYS A 32 11.84 22.07 -7.55
C LYS A 32 11.77 20.62 -8.04
N LEU A 33 11.80 20.46 -9.36
CA LEU A 33 12.01 19.16 -10.00
C LEU A 33 13.34 18.56 -9.54
N VAL A 34 13.29 17.28 -9.18
CA VAL A 34 14.43 16.47 -8.73
C VAL A 34 14.91 15.56 -9.87
N TYR A 35 13.98 15.11 -10.71
CA TYR A 35 14.20 14.29 -11.89
C TYR A 35 13.81 15.04 -13.17
N ASP A 36 14.31 14.55 -14.31
CA ASP A 36 14.09 15.21 -15.61
C ASP A 36 12.66 15.06 -16.13
N HIS A 37 11.95 14.03 -15.65
CA HIS A 37 10.56 13.73 -16.00
C HIS A 37 9.63 13.93 -14.81
N GLN A 38 8.40 14.38 -15.09
CA GLN A 38 7.35 14.55 -14.10
C GLN A 38 6.01 14.03 -14.65
N LEU A 39 5.24 13.37 -13.81
CA LEU A 39 3.82 13.12 -14.06
C LEU A 39 3.00 14.03 -13.15
N SER A 40 2.33 15.02 -13.75
CA SER A 40 1.37 15.87 -13.04
C SER A 40 -0.02 15.23 -12.97
N ILE A 41 -0.55 15.12 -11.76
CA ILE A 41 -1.90 14.62 -11.46
C ILE A 41 -2.70 15.76 -10.84
N LEU A 42 -3.80 16.14 -11.49
CA LEU A 42 -4.67 17.26 -11.09
C LEU A 42 -3.90 18.60 -10.94
N ASN A 43 -2.79 18.71 -11.65
CA ASN A 43 -1.96 19.91 -11.71
C ASN A 43 -1.50 20.15 -13.15
N PHE A 44 -1.14 21.39 -13.47
CA PHE A 44 -0.51 21.74 -14.74
C PHE A 44 0.97 21.39 -14.70
N ASP A 45 1.50 20.82 -15.79
CA ASP A 45 2.92 20.49 -15.91
C ASP A 45 3.69 21.59 -16.66
N THR A 46 4.69 22.16 -16.00
CA THR A 46 5.61 23.17 -16.57
C THR A 46 7.02 22.61 -16.80
N SER A 47 7.22 21.31 -16.61
CA SER A 47 8.50 20.65 -16.82
C SER A 47 8.87 20.59 -18.31
N LYS A 48 10.16 20.41 -18.59
CA LYS A 48 10.65 20.32 -19.97
C LYS A 48 10.27 19.01 -20.66
N ALA A 49 10.01 17.95 -19.89
CA ALA A 49 9.76 16.60 -20.40
C ALA A 49 8.64 15.90 -19.62
N PRO A 50 7.39 16.37 -19.73
CA PRO A 50 6.25 15.79 -19.02
C PRO A 50 5.99 14.34 -19.45
N LEU A 51 5.75 13.47 -18.48
CA LEU A 51 5.24 12.12 -18.66
C LEU A 51 3.72 12.18 -18.76
N SER A 52 3.15 11.53 -19.79
CA SER A 52 1.70 11.40 -19.93
C SER A 52 1.21 10.11 -19.28
N MET A 53 0.07 10.17 -18.59
CA MET A 53 -0.56 8.97 -18.04
C MET A 53 -0.81 7.87 -19.10
N HIS A 54 -1.11 8.26 -20.34
CA HIS A 54 -1.33 7.32 -21.45
C HIS A 54 -0.06 6.56 -21.87
N ASP A 55 1.11 7.09 -21.54
CA ASP A 55 2.40 6.45 -21.84
C ASP A 55 2.74 5.35 -20.82
N ILE A 56 2.11 5.38 -19.64
CA ILE A 56 2.43 4.46 -18.55
C ILE A 56 1.59 3.19 -18.71
N ARG A 57 2.28 2.08 -18.98
CA ARG A 57 1.73 0.73 -18.92
C ARG A 57 2.04 0.11 -17.56
N ILE A 58 1.13 -0.71 -17.06
CA ILE A 58 1.29 -1.47 -15.82
C ILE A 58 1.23 -2.97 -16.14
N CYS A 59 2.10 -3.74 -15.53
CA CYS A 59 1.99 -5.20 -15.51
C CYS A 59 2.38 -5.74 -14.14
N VAL A 60 2.00 -6.99 -13.87
CA VAL A 60 2.42 -7.72 -12.67
C VAL A 60 3.24 -8.92 -13.14
N ARG A 61 4.47 -9.06 -12.65
CA ARG A 61 5.35 -10.19 -12.96
C ARG A 61 6.15 -10.57 -11.73
N ASN A 62 6.25 -11.86 -11.42
CA ASN A 62 6.98 -12.36 -10.26
C ASN A 62 6.59 -11.65 -8.95
N ASN A 63 5.28 -11.45 -8.74
CA ASN A 63 4.71 -10.70 -7.60
C ASN A 63 5.16 -9.24 -7.50
N GLU A 64 5.68 -8.67 -8.58
CA GLU A 64 6.10 -7.27 -8.66
C GLU A 64 5.20 -6.48 -9.60
N VAL A 65 4.75 -5.30 -9.18
CA VAL A 65 4.07 -4.35 -10.06
C VAL A 65 5.14 -3.54 -10.80
N ILE A 66 5.09 -3.54 -12.13
CA ILE A 66 6.06 -2.87 -12.98
C ILE A 66 5.35 -1.81 -13.81
N LEU A 67 5.86 -0.58 -13.72
CA LEU A 67 5.48 0.52 -14.60
C LEU A 67 6.47 0.59 -15.77
N ARG A 68 5.96 0.73 -16.99
CA ARG A 68 6.75 0.84 -18.22
C ARG A 68 6.29 2.03 -19.04
N SER A 69 7.21 2.83 -19.55
CA SER A 69 6.90 3.81 -20.59
C SER A 69 6.75 3.10 -21.93
N ASN A 70 5.62 3.34 -22.61
CA ASN A 70 5.36 2.82 -23.94
C ASN A 70 6.31 3.41 -24.99
N LYS A 71 6.59 4.72 -24.89
CA LYS A 71 7.48 5.46 -25.80
C LYS A 71 8.96 5.17 -25.56
N LEU A 72 9.40 5.16 -24.31
CA LEU A 72 10.82 5.06 -23.96
C LEU A 72 11.27 3.61 -23.75
N ASN A 73 10.32 2.69 -23.60
CA ASN A 73 10.60 1.28 -23.31
C ASN A 73 11.49 1.09 -22.06
N LYS A 74 11.28 1.91 -21.03
CA LYS A 74 12.02 1.85 -19.76
C LYS A 74 11.08 1.58 -18.59
N ARG A 75 11.61 0.93 -17.54
CA ARG A 75 10.93 0.79 -16.26
C ARG A 75 10.84 2.15 -15.60
N LEU A 76 9.64 2.51 -15.16
CA LEU A 76 9.38 3.79 -14.52
C LEU A 76 9.39 3.59 -13.00
N ILE A 77 10.16 4.41 -12.28
CA ILE A 77 10.21 4.41 -10.82
C ILE A 77 9.67 5.76 -10.32
N PRO A 78 8.47 5.78 -9.72
CA PRO A 78 7.87 7.00 -9.20
C PRO A 78 8.62 7.49 -7.96
N ARG A 79 8.76 8.81 -7.82
CA ARG A 79 9.30 9.46 -6.63
C ARG A 79 8.43 10.64 -6.22
N MET A 80 8.04 10.66 -4.95
CA MET A 80 7.40 11.82 -4.35
C MET A 80 8.42 12.52 -3.45
N ALA A 81 9.09 13.55 -3.98
CA ALA A 81 10.14 14.26 -3.23
C ALA A 81 9.58 15.40 -2.35
N SER A 82 8.50 15.14 -1.61
CA SER A 82 7.93 16.05 -0.62
C SER A 82 7.63 15.32 0.69
N ALA A 83 7.45 16.06 1.78
CA ALA A 83 7.02 15.52 3.08
C ALA A 83 5.50 15.36 3.18
N TYR A 84 4.78 15.44 2.05
CA TYR A 84 3.33 15.28 2.05
C TYR A 84 2.97 13.84 2.42
N ASN A 85 2.06 13.68 3.38
CA ASN A 85 1.55 12.35 3.69
C ASN A 85 0.55 11.90 2.60
N TYR A 86 1.04 11.11 1.65
CA TYR A 86 0.25 10.65 0.50
C TYR A 86 -0.91 9.72 0.87
N SER A 87 -0.88 9.11 2.07
CA SER A 87 -1.96 8.23 2.55
C SER A 87 -3.26 8.99 2.81
N ARG A 88 -3.20 10.33 2.90
CA ARG A 88 -4.36 11.21 3.09
C ARG A 88 -5.23 11.35 1.84
N SER A 89 -4.66 11.08 0.67
CA SER A 89 -5.37 11.22 -0.60
C SER A 89 -6.26 10.01 -0.87
N ASP A 90 -7.51 10.25 -1.28
CA ASP A 90 -8.42 9.20 -1.74
C ASP A 90 -8.18 8.79 -3.21
N LEU A 91 -7.26 9.47 -3.91
CA LEU A 91 -7.00 9.19 -5.32
C LEU A 91 -6.10 7.95 -5.48
N SER A 92 -6.72 6.81 -5.76
CA SER A 92 -6.03 5.51 -5.86
C SER A 92 -4.83 5.49 -6.81
N VAL A 93 -4.90 6.17 -7.96
CA VAL A 93 -3.77 6.22 -8.91
C VAL A 93 -2.57 6.96 -8.32
N PHE A 94 -2.79 8.05 -7.59
CA PHE A 94 -1.73 8.79 -6.93
C PHE A 94 -1.12 7.95 -5.80
N ARG A 95 -1.96 7.34 -4.94
CA ARG A 95 -1.48 6.44 -3.88
C ARG A 95 -0.67 5.28 -4.44
N LEU A 96 -1.16 4.61 -5.49
CA LEU A 96 -0.45 3.50 -6.14
C LEU A 96 0.97 3.92 -6.55
N LEU A 97 1.12 5.06 -7.22
CA LEU A 97 2.44 5.55 -7.62
C LEU A 97 3.33 5.85 -6.42
N CYS A 98 2.78 6.44 -5.36
CA CYS A 98 3.52 6.68 -4.12
C CYS A 98 3.91 5.37 -3.43
N ASP A 99 3.04 4.36 -3.38
CA ASP A 99 3.35 3.07 -2.77
C ASP A 99 4.46 2.33 -3.53
N LEU A 100 4.46 2.42 -4.87
CA LEU A 100 5.47 1.78 -5.71
C LEU A 100 6.89 2.34 -5.50
N GLN A 101 7.04 3.52 -4.91
CA GLN A 101 8.37 4.04 -4.55
C GLN A 101 9.04 3.21 -3.43
N HIS A 102 8.24 2.45 -2.67
CA HIS A 102 8.66 1.60 -1.55
C HIS A 102 8.79 0.11 -1.93
N GLN A 103 8.35 -0.29 -3.12
CA GLN A 103 8.33 -1.69 -3.53
C GLN A 103 9.75 -2.29 -3.64
N GLY A 104 9.95 -3.42 -2.98
CA GLY A 104 11.18 -4.22 -3.10
C GLY A 104 12.42 -3.62 -2.42
N ILE A 105 12.26 -2.54 -1.64
CA ILE A 105 13.38 -1.84 -1.00
C ILE A 105 13.08 -1.41 0.44
N GLN A 106 14.12 -1.20 1.23
CA GLN A 106 14.00 -0.63 2.58
C GLN A 106 14.05 0.91 2.49
N THR A 107 12.89 1.57 2.57
CA THR A 107 12.82 3.05 2.47
C THR A 107 12.88 3.79 3.79
N SER A 108 12.79 3.09 4.91
CA SER A 108 12.87 3.68 6.24
C SER A 108 13.90 2.92 7.05
N LEU A 109 14.86 3.63 7.65
CA LEU A 109 15.79 3.07 8.62
C LEU A 109 15.30 3.29 10.06
N SER A 110 14.11 3.85 10.23
CA SER A 110 13.50 4.07 11.54
C SER A 110 13.22 2.72 12.20
N LEU A 111 13.74 2.56 13.42
CA LEU A 111 13.59 1.34 14.19
C LEU A 111 13.03 1.72 15.56
N THR A 112 11.71 1.61 15.70
CA THR A 112 11.04 1.86 16.98
C THR A 112 10.61 0.53 17.59
N LEU A 113 10.94 0.31 18.87
CA LEU A 113 10.71 -0.97 19.52
C LEU A 113 9.21 -1.31 19.64
N ASP A 114 8.34 -0.31 19.73
CA ASP A 114 6.89 -0.44 19.81
C ASP A 114 6.23 -0.94 18.52
N ASN A 115 6.90 -0.80 17.37
CA ASN A 115 6.44 -1.41 16.12
C ASN A 115 6.79 -2.90 16.02
N ILE A 116 7.80 -3.36 16.77
CA ILE A 116 8.27 -4.75 16.77
C ILE A 116 7.62 -5.54 17.89
N PHE A 117 7.58 -4.96 19.09
CA PHE A 117 7.03 -5.54 20.31
C PHE A 117 5.93 -4.62 20.84
N PRO A 118 4.70 -4.72 20.32
CA PRO A 118 3.64 -3.80 20.71
C PRO A 118 3.24 -3.97 22.18
N ASP A 119 2.65 -2.91 22.73
CA ASP A 119 1.95 -2.87 24.02
C ASP A 119 2.77 -3.11 25.31
N LEU A 120 4.11 -3.02 25.26
CA LEU A 120 4.91 -3.05 26.48
C LEU A 120 4.71 -1.80 27.35
N ASP A 121 4.76 -1.98 28.67
CA ASP A 121 4.69 -0.86 29.62
C ASP A 121 5.98 -0.03 29.64
N PHE A 122 7.10 -0.62 29.18
CA PHE A 122 8.38 0.06 29.09
C PHE A 122 9.16 -0.42 27.86
N TYR A 123 9.72 0.55 27.15
CA TYR A 123 10.71 0.33 26.10
C TYR A 123 12.03 0.95 26.54
N PRO A 124 13.13 0.18 26.61
CA PRO A 124 14.44 0.74 26.88
C PRO A 124 14.92 1.58 25.70
N ARG A 125 15.85 2.51 25.95
CA ARG A 125 16.58 3.20 24.89
C ARG A 125 17.30 2.15 24.04
N PHE A 126 17.06 2.18 22.74
CA PHE A 126 17.77 1.35 21.78
C PHE A 126 18.83 2.18 21.06
N GLN A 127 20.10 1.83 21.26
CA GLN A 127 21.25 2.59 20.78
C GLN A 127 22.27 1.65 20.14
N TYR A 128 22.83 2.06 19.01
CA TYR A 128 23.97 1.41 18.38
C TYR A 128 25.16 2.37 18.39
N HIS A 129 26.24 1.99 19.07
CA HIS A 129 27.36 2.87 19.39
C HIS A 129 26.91 4.22 19.96
N ASN A 130 27.07 5.32 19.24
CA ASN A 130 26.69 6.68 19.65
C ASN A 130 25.41 7.18 18.97
N VAL A 131 24.66 6.29 18.30
CA VAL A 131 23.42 6.62 17.59
C VAL A 131 22.23 6.03 18.33
N VAL A 132 21.38 6.89 18.89
CA VAL A 132 20.09 6.49 19.48
C VAL A 132 19.11 6.24 18.35
N LEU A 133 18.66 5.00 18.21
CA LEU A 133 17.73 4.55 17.17
C LEU A 133 16.28 4.62 17.65
N SER A 134 16.05 4.35 18.94
CA SER A 134 14.74 4.50 19.59
C SER A 134 14.94 5.05 21.00
N GLY A 135 14.21 6.12 21.32
CA GLY A 135 14.19 6.65 22.67
C GLY A 135 13.47 5.72 23.64
N ALA A 136 13.88 5.72 24.91
CA ALA A 136 13.13 5.06 25.97
C ALA A 136 11.68 5.59 26.04
N LYS A 137 10.73 4.69 26.28
CA LYS A 137 9.30 5.02 26.41
C LYS A 137 8.72 4.35 27.65
N TRP A 138 7.88 5.07 28.38
CA TRP A 138 7.16 4.57 29.56
C TRP A 138 5.67 4.74 29.36
N ARG A 139 4.92 3.65 29.48
CA ARG A 139 3.45 3.68 29.48
C ARG A 139 3.00 4.08 30.88
N VAL A 140 2.16 5.10 30.96
CA VAL A 140 1.61 5.56 32.25
C VAL A 140 0.09 5.56 32.19
N ASP A 141 -0.56 5.23 33.31
CA ASP A 141 -2.02 5.25 33.41
C ASP A 141 -2.50 6.55 34.03
N LYS A 142 -3.51 7.19 33.43
CA LYS A 142 -4.18 8.37 33.99
C LYS A 142 -4.66 8.14 35.44
N GLN A 143 -5.09 6.94 35.80
CA GLN A 143 -5.59 6.63 37.14
C GLN A 143 -4.56 6.90 38.25
N ILE A 144 -3.27 6.84 37.93
CA ILE A 144 -2.19 7.12 38.86
C ILE A 144 -2.12 8.63 39.18
N PHE A 145 -2.36 9.48 38.18
CA PHE A 145 -2.36 10.94 38.33
C PHE A 145 -3.70 11.51 38.81
N TYR A 146 -4.78 10.76 38.61
CA TYR A 146 -6.15 11.13 38.97
C TYR A 146 -6.88 10.03 39.76
N PRO A 147 -6.34 9.58 40.92
CA PRO A 147 -7.01 8.60 41.76
C PRO A 147 -8.39 9.13 42.16
N ASN A 148 -9.44 8.34 41.93
CA ASN A 148 -10.83 8.73 42.17
C ASN A 148 -11.23 10.07 41.48
N LYS A 149 -10.63 10.37 40.32
CA LYS A 149 -10.83 11.62 39.55
C LYS A 149 -10.31 12.89 40.23
N ILE A 150 -9.47 12.76 41.27
CA ILE A 150 -8.85 13.88 41.97
C ILE A 150 -7.38 13.93 41.55
N VAL A 151 -6.90 15.10 41.12
CA VAL A 151 -5.50 15.28 40.72
C VAL A 151 -4.58 15.11 41.92
N ILE A 152 -3.45 14.41 41.72
CA ILE A 152 -2.39 14.31 42.74
C ILE A 152 -1.60 15.63 42.86
N SER A 153 -0.84 15.77 43.95
CA SER A 153 0.08 16.90 44.10
C SER A 153 1.26 16.80 43.11
N ILE A 154 1.91 17.93 42.85
CA ILE A 154 3.11 17.99 42.00
C ILE A 154 4.22 17.09 42.56
N ASP A 155 4.42 17.09 43.88
CA ASP A 155 5.43 16.24 44.53
C ASP A 155 5.13 14.75 44.36
N ALA A 156 3.88 14.33 44.49
CA ALA A 156 3.48 12.94 44.27
C ALA A 156 3.66 12.54 42.79
N CYS A 157 3.36 13.44 41.85
CA CYS A 157 3.61 13.23 40.42
C CYS A 157 5.09 13.03 40.14
N ARG A 158 5.94 13.93 40.68
CA ARG A 158 7.39 13.84 40.57
C ARG A 158 7.94 12.56 41.16
N GLU A 159 7.48 12.18 42.34
CA GLU A 159 7.91 10.94 43.00
C GLU A 159 7.58 9.71 42.14
N TYR A 160 6.35 9.61 41.64
CA TYR A 160 5.94 8.51 40.76
C TYR A 160 6.79 8.43 39.49
N LEU A 161 7.00 9.57 38.80
CA LEU A 161 7.79 9.61 37.57
C LEU A 161 9.27 9.24 37.82
N ASN A 162 9.85 9.67 38.95
CA ASN A 162 11.20 9.25 39.36
C ASN A 162 11.28 7.76 39.66
N GLN A 163 10.31 7.19 40.37
CA GLN A 163 10.26 5.75 40.68
C GLN A 163 10.09 4.91 39.40
N THR A 164 9.35 5.43 38.42
CA THR A 164 9.19 4.81 37.09
C THR A 164 10.48 4.90 36.25
N GLY A 165 11.42 5.77 36.63
CA GLY A 165 12.67 5.98 35.91
C GLY A 165 12.55 6.88 34.69
N VAL A 166 11.52 7.73 34.62
CA VAL A 166 11.33 8.69 33.53
C VAL A 166 12.50 9.69 33.54
N SER A 167 13.03 10.01 32.36
CA SER A 167 14.12 10.97 32.22
C SER A 167 13.71 12.36 32.68
N ARG A 168 14.67 13.17 33.17
CA ARG A 168 14.42 14.56 33.60
C ARG A 168 13.59 15.33 32.59
N PHE A 169 13.99 15.28 31.32
CA PHE A 169 13.18 15.82 30.24
C PHE A 169 12.48 14.68 29.54
N PHE A 170 11.18 14.81 29.34
CA PHE A 170 10.38 13.84 28.62
C PHE A 170 9.33 14.56 27.79
N LYS A 171 8.83 13.89 26.77
CA LYS A 171 7.73 14.39 25.95
C LYS A 171 6.53 13.46 25.99
N ALA A 172 5.35 14.03 25.80
CA ALA A 172 4.12 13.29 25.67
C ALA A 172 3.26 13.90 24.55
N GLY A 173 2.50 13.07 23.84
CA GLY A 173 1.67 13.50 22.72
C GLY A 173 1.45 12.41 21.70
N LEU A 174 0.89 12.78 20.55
CA LEU A 174 0.63 11.89 19.44
C LEU A 174 1.26 12.45 18.18
N SER A 175 1.98 11.61 17.44
CA SER A 175 2.62 11.95 16.17
C SER A 175 3.53 13.19 16.28
N ASP A 176 3.23 14.25 15.54
CA ASP A 176 3.97 15.51 15.48
C ASP A 176 3.56 16.52 16.56
N GLN A 177 2.50 16.23 17.32
CA GLN A 177 1.96 17.12 18.35
C GLN A 177 2.40 16.65 19.73
N THR A 178 3.67 16.88 20.05
CA THR A 178 4.27 16.53 21.34
C THR A 178 4.60 17.76 22.17
N LEU A 179 4.37 17.67 23.48
CA LEU A 179 4.81 18.64 24.48
C LEU A 179 6.02 18.07 25.22
N CYS A 180 7.02 18.90 25.50
CA CYS A 180 8.17 18.56 26.32
C CYS A 180 8.00 19.14 27.72
N PHE A 181 8.40 18.38 28.74
CA PHE A 181 8.28 18.74 30.15
C PHE A 181 9.61 18.50 30.87
N ASP A 182 9.97 19.38 31.80
CA ASP A 182 11.05 19.18 32.78
C ASP A 182 10.49 18.68 34.12
N LEU A 183 10.91 17.49 34.53
CA LEU A 183 10.57 16.86 35.81
C LEU A 183 10.97 17.71 37.03
N GLN A 184 11.93 18.63 36.86
CA GLN A 184 12.39 19.55 37.90
C GLN A 184 11.59 20.86 37.95
N SER A 185 10.73 21.14 36.97
CA SER A 185 9.89 22.35 36.91
C SER A 185 8.49 22.06 37.46
N ASP A 186 8.09 22.77 38.53
CA ASP A 186 6.73 22.69 39.06
C ASP A 186 5.67 23.12 38.04
N GLU A 187 6.00 24.15 37.24
CA GLU A 187 5.11 24.69 36.20
C GLU A 187 4.88 23.64 35.09
N ASP A 188 5.94 22.97 34.64
CA ASP A 188 5.86 21.92 33.62
C ASP A 188 5.06 20.72 34.13
N LEU A 189 5.26 20.31 35.40
CA LEU A 189 4.50 19.22 36.00
C LEU A 189 3.02 19.57 36.17
N ALA A 190 2.70 20.82 36.51
CA ALA A 190 1.32 21.29 36.52
C ALA A 190 0.69 21.22 35.11
N ALA A 191 1.42 21.64 34.08
CA ALA A 191 0.98 21.53 32.69
C ALA A 191 0.85 20.06 32.23
N PHE A 192 1.76 19.19 32.65
CA PHE A 192 1.72 17.76 32.38
C PHE A 192 0.48 17.10 33.00
N LEU A 193 0.14 17.42 34.25
CA LEU A 193 -1.07 16.93 34.89
C LEU A 193 -2.32 17.37 34.09
N GLN A 194 -2.40 18.63 33.66
CA GLN A 194 -3.49 19.10 32.79
C GLN A 194 -3.54 18.33 31.46
N PHE A 195 -2.39 18.05 30.84
CA PHE A 195 -2.32 17.20 29.65
C PHE A 195 -2.89 15.81 29.93
N MET A 196 -2.47 15.17 31.03
CA MET A 196 -2.91 13.83 31.44
C MET A 196 -4.41 13.73 31.68
N GLN A 197 -5.09 14.84 32.01
CA GLN A 197 -6.55 14.86 32.19
C GLN A 197 -7.31 14.35 30.95
N LYS A 198 -6.79 14.58 29.75
CA LYS A 198 -7.43 14.17 28.48
C LYS A 198 -6.94 12.82 27.95
N GLN A 199 -5.98 12.20 28.61
CA GLN A 199 -5.37 10.95 28.16
C GLN A 199 -5.99 9.73 28.84
N SER A 200 -5.63 8.53 28.37
CA SER A 200 -5.96 7.25 29.03
C SER A 200 -4.69 6.56 29.48
N LYS A 201 -3.93 5.99 28.53
CA LYS A 201 -2.65 5.33 28.76
C LYS A 201 -1.57 5.81 27.77
N PRO A 202 -1.12 7.08 27.86
CA PRO A 202 -0.13 7.61 26.94
C PRO A 202 1.26 7.01 27.19
N TYR A 203 2.10 7.05 26.16
CA TYR A 203 3.53 6.85 26.31
C TYR A 203 4.21 8.20 26.59
N LEU A 204 5.07 8.22 27.59
CA LEU A 204 6.07 9.26 27.81
C LEU A 204 7.34 8.81 27.10
N GLU A 205 7.96 9.68 26.31
CA GLU A 205 9.20 9.38 25.58
C GLU A 205 10.33 10.25 26.10
N GLU A 206 11.53 9.69 26.19
CA GLU A 206 12.70 10.43 26.65
C GLU A 206 13.05 11.60 25.72
N VAL A 207 13.56 12.68 26.31
CA VAL A 207 14.14 13.79 25.56
C VAL A 207 15.59 13.97 26.02
N ILE A 208 16.50 13.81 25.06
CA ILE A 208 17.94 13.92 25.31
C ILE A 208 18.39 15.31 24.87
N PHE A 209 18.78 16.13 25.83
CA PHE A 209 19.40 17.42 25.55
C PHE A 209 20.92 17.28 25.41
N PRO A 210 21.54 17.95 24.43
CA PRO A 210 23.00 17.96 24.33
C PRO A 210 23.59 18.75 25.50
N VAL A 211 24.66 18.21 26.11
CA VAL A 211 25.41 18.91 27.19
C VAL A 211 26.10 20.16 26.66
N VAL A 212 26.54 20.12 25.40
CA VAL A 212 27.12 21.26 24.67
C VAL A 212 26.31 21.46 23.40
N SER A 213 25.73 22.64 23.22
CA SER A 213 24.99 22.92 21.99
C SER A 213 25.96 23.06 20.81
N PRO A 214 25.72 22.41 19.67
CA PRO A 214 26.53 22.58 18.48
C PRO A 214 26.28 23.93 17.78
N LEU A 215 25.26 24.70 18.20
CA LEU A 215 24.85 25.94 17.54
C LEU A 215 24.48 27.00 18.56
N GLU A 216 25.15 28.14 18.49
CA GLU A 216 24.90 29.31 19.33
C GLU A 216 24.63 30.55 18.48
N ASP A 217 23.87 31.51 19.03
CA ASP A 217 23.72 32.83 18.43
C ASP A 217 24.95 33.73 18.68
N ARG A 218 24.92 34.96 18.14
CA ARG A 218 25.99 35.95 18.34
C ARG A 218 26.17 36.38 19.81
N SER A 219 25.19 36.12 20.66
CA SER A 219 25.19 36.41 22.09
C SER A 219 25.54 35.18 22.93
N GLN A 220 26.05 34.10 22.31
CA GLN A 220 26.39 32.82 22.95
C GLN A 220 25.19 32.09 23.57
N LYS A 221 23.97 32.33 23.06
CA LYS A 221 22.79 31.57 23.48
C LYS A 221 22.65 30.30 22.64
N PRO A 222 22.47 29.12 23.27
CA PRO A 222 22.37 27.86 22.55
C PRO A 222 21.02 27.68 21.87
N TYR A 223 21.02 26.96 20.74
CA TYR A 223 19.82 26.48 20.07
C TYR A 223 19.69 24.96 20.18
N LEU A 224 18.45 24.46 20.08
CA LEU A 224 18.15 23.05 19.83
C LEU A 224 18.10 22.82 18.32
N ALA A 225 19.22 22.38 17.76
CA ALA A 225 19.35 22.16 16.34
C ALA A 225 18.90 20.74 15.94
N GLN A 226 18.22 20.63 14.79
CA GLN A 226 18.00 19.37 14.09
C GLN A 226 18.77 19.39 12.77
N PHE A 227 19.52 18.32 12.51
CA PHE A 227 20.28 18.17 11.27
C PHE A 227 19.65 17.07 10.40
N ILE A 228 19.51 17.34 9.10
CA ILE A 228 19.04 16.37 8.11
C ILE A 228 20.25 15.90 7.30
N LEU A 229 20.58 14.62 7.43
CA LEU A 229 21.67 13.97 6.70
C LEU A 229 21.10 13.12 5.57
N ASN A 230 21.62 13.30 4.35
CA ASN A 230 21.23 12.51 3.19
C ASN A 230 22.27 11.41 2.94
N LEU A 231 21.91 10.17 3.21
CA LEU A 231 22.73 9.00 2.91
C LEU A 231 22.45 8.52 1.47
N ASN A 232 23.48 8.06 0.78
CA ASN A 232 23.37 7.51 -0.57
C ASN A 232 24.43 6.43 -0.80
N HIS A 233 24.20 5.59 -1.80
CA HIS A 233 25.13 4.55 -2.24
C HIS A 233 25.08 4.43 -3.77
N THR A 234 26.04 3.71 -4.35
CA THR A 234 26.19 3.56 -5.81
C THR A 234 25.78 2.17 -6.32
N GLU A 235 25.15 1.36 -5.47
CA GLU A 235 24.72 0.01 -5.85
C GLU A 235 23.42 0.05 -6.66
N THR A 236 23.31 -0.83 -7.64
CA THR A 236 22.10 -1.01 -8.44
C THR A 236 21.05 -1.76 -7.64
N VAL A 237 19.87 -1.16 -7.49
CA VAL A 237 18.75 -1.70 -6.71
C VAL A 237 17.59 -2.10 -7.61
N TYR A 238 17.35 -1.34 -8.68
CA TYR A 238 16.25 -1.57 -9.59
C TYR A 238 16.70 -2.33 -10.83
N LYS A 239 15.92 -3.36 -11.20
CA LYS A 239 16.11 -4.11 -12.44
C LYS A 239 15.33 -3.48 -13.58
N GLY A 240 15.94 -3.42 -14.76
CA GLY A 240 15.31 -2.97 -16.00
C GLY A 240 14.21 -3.90 -16.55
N ILE A 241 13.83 -3.64 -17.80
CA ILE A 241 12.74 -4.33 -18.54
C ILE A 241 13.25 -5.42 -19.48
N SER A 242 14.55 -5.66 -19.58
CA SER A 242 15.20 -6.44 -20.66
C SER A 242 14.61 -7.84 -20.92
N ASP A 243 13.92 -8.46 -19.97
CA ASP A 243 13.27 -9.77 -20.13
C ASP A 243 11.76 -9.71 -20.51
N LEU A 244 11.20 -8.53 -20.72
CA LEU A 244 9.78 -8.34 -21.06
C LEU A 244 9.59 -8.37 -22.59
N GLU A 245 9.69 -9.57 -23.17
CA GLU A 245 9.11 -9.83 -24.50
C GLU A 245 7.59 -9.64 -24.40
N ILE A 246 7.10 -8.52 -24.91
CA ILE A 246 5.67 -8.31 -25.08
C ILE A 246 5.35 -8.72 -26.51
N ARG A 247 4.60 -9.81 -26.65
CA ARG A 247 3.90 -10.11 -27.90
C ARG A 247 2.73 -9.14 -28.00
N ASP A 248 2.87 -8.14 -28.84
CA ASP A 248 1.81 -7.19 -29.18
C ASP A 248 0.85 -7.85 -30.20
N GLU A 249 0.37 -9.04 -29.88
CA GLU A 249 -0.65 -9.70 -30.67
C GLU A 249 -1.99 -9.14 -30.25
N SER A 250 -2.70 -8.50 -31.19
CA SER A 250 -4.09 -8.09 -30.99
C SER A 250 -4.96 -9.34 -30.87
N VAL A 251 -5.04 -9.89 -29.68
CA VAL A 251 -5.93 -11.02 -29.39
C VAL A 251 -7.34 -10.48 -29.27
N GLN A 252 -8.26 -11.00 -30.08
CA GLN A 252 -9.68 -10.76 -29.86
C GLN A 252 -10.06 -11.35 -28.49
N ASN A 253 -10.31 -10.48 -27.53
CA ASN A 253 -10.54 -10.82 -26.13
C ASN A 253 -12.03 -10.81 -25.74
N MET A 254 -12.91 -10.44 -26.66
CA MET A 254 -14.34 -10.37 -26.43
C MET A 254 -15.11 -11.08 -27.55
N PHE A 255 -15.96 -12.02 -27.13
CA PHE A 255 -16.92 -12.69 -27.98
C PHE A 255 -18.31 -12.38 -27.42
N LEU A 256 -19.15 -11.74 -28.23
CA LEU A 256 -20.51 -11.40 -27.81
C LEU A 256 -21.37 -12.67 -27.72
N PRO A 257 -22.29 -12.78 -26.73
CA PRO A 257 -23.23 -13.89 -26.65
C PRO A 257 -24.03 -14.07 -27.95
N GLY A 258 -24.29 -15.32 -28.33
CA GLY A 258 -25.04 -15.66 -29.56
C GLY A 258 -24.28 -15.44 -30.86
N LYS A 259 -22.96 -15.22 -30.81
CA LYS A 259 -22.06 -15.21 -31.97
C LYS A 259 -21.30 -16.53 -32.07
N GLU A 260 -19.97 -16.46 -32.19
CA GLU A 260 -19.13 -17.63 -32.46
C GLU A 260 -19.07 -18.65 -31.32
N TRP A 261 -19.34 -18.22 -30.08
CA TRP A 261 -19.23 -19.04 -28.89
C TRP A 261 -20.53 -19.09 -28.10
N LEU A 262 -20.91 -20.29 -27.69
CA LEU A 262 -21.82 -20.52 -26.58
C LEU A 262 -20.99 -20.68 -25.31
N TYR A 263 -21.46 -20.05 -24.24
CA TYR A 263 -20.84 -20.10 -22.93
C TYR A 263 -21.90 -20.50 -21.91
N PHE A 264 -21.58 -21.48 -21.07
CA PHE A 264 -22.45 -21.96 -20.02
C PHE A 264 -21.65 -21.99 -18.70
N GLU A 265 -22.19 -21.37 -17.66
CA GLU A 265 -21.76 -21.60 -16.29
C GLU A 265 -22.75 -22.56 -15.62
N ILE A 266 -22.30 -23.79 -15.38
CA ILE A 266 -23.12 -24.88 -14.84
C ILE A 266 -22.75 -25.06 -13.38
N TYR A 267 -23.52 -24.46 -12.48
CA TYR A 267 -23.25 -24.50 -11.04
C TYR A 267 -23.61 -25.87 -10.48
N CYS A 268 -22.62 -26.57 -9.95
CA CYS A 268 -22.76 -27.93 -9.46
C CYS A 268 -21.69 -28.24 -8.41
N HIS A 269 -21.97 -29.21 -7.54
CA HIS A 269 -20.99 -29.63 -6.54
C HIS A 269 -19.76 -30.28 -7.21
N GLN A 270 -18.55 -29.99 -6.72
CA GLN A 270 -17.30 -30.45 -7.34
C GLN A 270 -17.26 -31.97 -7.58
N GLN A 271 -17.78 -32.76 -6.63
CA GLN A 271 -17.84 -34.23 -6.72
C GLN A 271 -18.80 -34.75 -7.79
N ARG A 272 -19.76 -33.94 -8.25
CA ARG A 272 -20.75 -34.30 -9.28
C ARG A 272 -20.40 -33.72 -10.66
N SER A 273 -19.44 -32.81 -10.73
CA SER A 273 -18.98 -32.24 -12.00
C SER A 273 -18.47 -33.29 -12.99
N ASP A 274 -17.87 -34.38 -12.49
CA ASP A 274 -17.39 -35.50 -13.31
C ASP A 274 -18.54 -36.24 -13.99
N GLU A 275 -19.68 -36.38 -13.32
CA GLU A 275 -20.88 -37.04 -13.86
C GLU A 275 -21.44 -36.30 -15.08
N LEU A 276 -21.50 -34.96 -15.01
CA LEU A 276 -21.89 -34.12 -16.15
C LEU A 276 -20.89 -34.23 -17.31
N LEU A 277 -19.59 -34.33 -17.00
CA LEU A 277 -18.52 -34.40 -17.99
C LEU A 277 -18.41 -35.76 -18.70
N ILE A 278 -18.91 -36.84 -18.10
CA ILE A 278 -18.93 -38.18 -18.72
C ILE A 278 -20.32 -38.58 -19.25
N GLY A 279 -21.37 -37.87 -18.83
CA GLY A 279 -22.76 -38.13 -19.23
C GLY A 279 -23.30 -37.09 -20.20
N VAL A 280 -23.89 -36.03 -19.65
CA VAL A 280 -24.67 -35.02 -20.39
C VAL A 280 -23.84 -34.30 -21.45
N ILE A 281 -22.64 -33.86 -21.09
CA ILE A 281 -21.80 -33.04 -21.99
C ILE A 281 -21.37 -33.85 -23.22
N PRO A 282 -20.81 -35.07 -23.09
CA PRO A 282 -20.53 -35.91 -24.25
C PRO A 282 -21.75 -36.21 -25.12
N ALA A 283 -22.90 -36.53 -24.53
CA ALA A 283 -24.11 -36.83 -25.29
C ALA A 283 -24.56 -35.64 -26.15
N PHE A 284 -24.56 -34.43 -25.57
CA PHE A 284 -24.82 -33.20 -26.30
C PHE A 284 -23.79 -32.95 -27.43
N LEU A 285 -22.50 -33.14 -27.14
CA LEU A 285 -21.42 -32.91 -28.10
C LEU A 285 -21.49 -33.88 -29.30
N ASP A 286 -21.86 -35.13 -29.05
CA ASP A 286 -21.99 -36.16 -30.09
C ASP A 286 -23.19 -35.86 -31.01
N GLU A 287 -24.35 -35.50 -30.44
CA GLU A 287 -25.55 -35.15 -31.21
C GLU A 287 -25.34 -33.93 -32.11
N PHE A 288 -24.69 -32.89 -31.59
CA PHE A 288 -24.49 -31.61 -32.31
C PHE A 288 -23.09 -31.48 -32.94
N SER A 289 -22.37 -32.58 -33.15
CA SER A 289 -21.00 -32.60 -33.65
C SER A 289 -20.81 -31.86 -34.99
N GLU A 290 -21.81 -31.90 -35.88
CA GLU A 290 -21.81 -31.17 -37.16
C GLU A 290 -21.93 -29.65 -36.98
N ASP A 291 -22.61 -29.18 -35.94
CA ASP A 291 -22.79 -27.75 -35.62
C ASP A 291 -21.59 -27.17 -34.85
N ILE A 292 -20.77 -28.04 -34.25
CA ILE A 292 -19.68 -27.68 -33.33
C ILE A 292 -18.32 -27.73 -34.04
N LYS A 293 -17.56 -26.63 -33.91
CA LYS A 293 -16.20 -26.50 -34.45
C LYS A 293 -15.15 -26.98 -33.46
N SER A 294 -15.28 -26.60 -32.19
CA SER A 294 -14.36 -26.94 -31.11
C SER A 294 -15.03 -26.63 -29.77
N TRP A 295 -14.66 -27.32 -28.71
CA TRP A 295 -15.18 -27.07 -27.37
C TRP A 295 -14.09 -27.26 -26.33
N PHE A 296 -14.30 -26.70 -25.15
CA PHE A 296 -13.51 -26.98 -23.97
C PHE A 296 -14.31 -26.67 -22.70
N PHE A 297 -13.80 -27.11 -21.56
CA PHE A 297 -14.34 -26.74 -20.27
C PHE A 297 -13.21 -26.40 -19.29
N ILE A 298 -13.54 -25.64 -18.26
CA ILE A 298 -12.70 -25.43 -17.08
C ILE A 298 -13.55 -25.52 -15.81
N ARG A 299 -12.93 -25.91 -14.69
CA ARG A 299 -13.56 -25.89 -13.36
C ARG A 299 -13.26 -24.58 -12.67
N TYR A 300 -14.27 -23.95 -12.07
CA TYR A 300 -14.16 -22.71 -11.33
C TYR A 300 -14.85 -22.84 -9.97
N ASN A 301 -14.45 -21.99 -9.02
CA ASN A 301 -15.01 -21.93 -7.66
C ASN A 301 -15.36 -20.50 -7.21
N GLU A 302 -15.17 -19.50 -8.09
CA GLU A 302 -15.56 -18.12 -7.83
C GLU A 302 -17.08 -18.03 -7.73
N ASN A 303 -17.59 -17.46 -6.63
CA ASN A 303 -19.02 -17.39 -6.31
C ASN A 303 -19.76 -18.75 -6.25
N GLY A 304 -19.03 -19.85 -6.12
CA GLY A 304 -19.57 -21.21 -6.08
C GLY A 304 -18.86 -22.16 -7.03
N ASN A 305 -18.90 -23.47 -6.74
CA ASN A 305 -18.32 -24.48 -7.63
C ASN A 305 -19.16 -24.60 -8.91
N HIS A 306 -18.51 -24.49 -10.07
CA HIS A 306 -19.19 -24.57 -11.36
C HIS A 306 -18.25 -25.03 -12.48
N LEU A 307 -18.86 -25.53 -13.55
CA LEU A 307 -18.20 -25.77 -14.83
C LEU A 307 -18.43 -24.59 -15.77
N ARG A 308 -17.36 -24.09 -16.37
CA ARG A 308 -17.42 -23.16 -17.49
C ARG A 308 -17.26 -23.96 -18.77
N PHE A 309 -18.37 -24.24 -19.42
CA PHE A 309 -18.41 -25.02 -20.67
C PHE A 309 -18.54 -24.07 -21.85
N ARG A 310 -17.66 -24.21 -22.84
CA ARG A 310 -17.59 -23.32 -24.01
C ARG A 310 -17.59 -24.11 -25.30
N VAL A 311 -18.49 -23.74 -26.19
CA VAL A 311 -18.69 -24.42 -27.48
C VAL A 311 -18.58 -23.40 -28.60
N ARG A 312 -17.63 -23.60 -29.51
CA ARG A 312 -17.48 -22.79 -30.71
C ARG A 312 -18.32 -23.38 -31.82
N LEU A 313 -19.18 -22.56 -32.41
CA LEU A 313 -20.10 -22.97 -33.47
C LEU A 313 -19.46 -22.88 -34.85
N ARG A 314 -19.91 -23.73 -35.78
CA ARG A 314 -19.63 -23.57 -37.21
C ARG A 314 -20.53 -22.52 -37.86
N ASN A 315 -21.80 -22.50 -37.48
CA ASN A 315 -22.77 -21.47 -37.84
C ASN A 315 -23.38 -20.86 -36.56
N PHE A 316 -23.16 -19.57 -36.34
CA PHE A 316 -23.67 -18.88 -35.15
C PHE A 316 -25.21 -18.76 -35.12
N GLU A 317 -25.89 -18.87 -36.27
CA GLU A 317 -27.35 -18.83 -36.34
C GLU A 317 -28.00 -20.00 -35.59
N ASN A 318 -27.29 -21.12 -35.44
CA ASN A 318 -27.74 -22.28 -34.68
C ASN A 318 -27.55 -22.11 -33.17
N GLY A 319 -26.99 -20.99 -32.70
CA GLY A 319 -26.68 -20.78 -31.29
C GLY A 319 -27.89 -20.90 -30.37
N TYR A 320 -29.02 -20.29 -30.74
CA TYR A 320 -30.26 -20.41 -29.96
C TYR A 320 -30.74 -21.87 -29.85
N LYS A 321 -30.70 -22.61 -30.96
CA LYS A 321 -31.10 -24.03 -31.01
C LYS A 321 -30.24 -24.87 -30.06
N LEU A 322 -28.92 -24.70 -30.12
CA LEU A 322 -27.99 -25.47 -29.28
C LEU A 322 -28.06 -25.07 -27.81
N THR A 323 -28.27 -23.79 -27.50
CA THR A 323 -28.53 -23.33 -26.13
C THR A 323 -29.80 -23.95 -25.55
N ALA A 324 -30.90 -23.93 -26.31
CA ALA A 324 -32.15 -24.55 -25.87
C ALA A 324 -31.99 -26.06 -25.67
N ALA A 325 -31.36 -26.76 -26.62
CA ALA A 325 -31.10 -28.19 -26.52
C ALA A 325 -30.23 -28.52 -25.29
N PHE A 326 -29.16 -27.77 -25.04
CA PHE A 326 -28.30 -28.02 -23.88
C PHE A 326 -29.04 -27.80 -22.54
N SER A 327 -29.91 -26.79 -22.46
CA SER A 327 -30.77 -26.60 -21.29
C SER A 327 -31.72 -27.78 -21.06
N ASP A 328 -32.27 -28.36 -22.14
CA ASP A 328 -33.12 -29.56 -22.04
C ASP A 328 -32.32 -30.77 -21.55
N TYR A 329 -31.08 -30.94 -22.03
CA TYR A 329 -30.14 -31.97 -21.56
C TYR A 329 -29.81 -31.86 -20.06
N LEU A 330 -29.79 -30.64 -19.51
CA LEU A 330 -29.52 -30.39 -18.09
C LEU A 330 -30.77 -30.42 -17.21
N LYS A 331 -31.97 -30.48 -17.79
CA LYS A 331 -33.23 -30.34 -17.06
C LYS A 331 -33.37 -31.33 -15.90
N GLU A 332 -33.11 -32.61 -16.12
CA GLU A 332 -33.20 -33.63 -15.07
C GLU A 332 -32.20 -33.38 -13.92
N TYR A 333 -31.03 -32.82 -14.24
CA TYR A 333 -30.00 -32.49 -13.27
C TYR A 333 -30.37 -31.24 -12.46
N ILE A 334 -31.05 -30.28 -13.09
CA ILE A 334 -31.58 -29.09 -12.41
C ILE A 334 -32.74 -29.50 -11.49
N ASP A 335 -33.68 -30.29 -11.99
CA ASP A 335 -34.87 -30.74 -11.24
C ASP A 335 -34.49 -31.62 -10.03
N SER A 336 -33.42 -32.43 -10.15
CA SER A 336 -32.87 -33.24 -9.05
C SER A 336 -31.97 -32.46 -8.08
N GLY A 337 -31.68 -31.19 -8.37
CA GLY A 337 -30.77 -30.33 -7.58
C GLY A 337 -29.29 -30.72 -7.68
N MET A 338 -28.92 -31.54 -8.67
CA MET A 338 -27.52 -31.85 -8.98
C MET A 338 -26.80 -30.67 -9.63
N VAL A 339 -27.53 -29.92 -10.46
CA VAL A 339 -27.15 -28.60 -10.97
C VAL A 339 -28.02 -27.57 -10.24
N SER A 340 -27.40 -26.62 -9.55
CA SER A 340 -28.12 -25.62 -8.77
C SER A 340 -28.53 -24.40 -9.59
N ASP A 341 -27.76 -24.07 -10.63
CA ASP A 341 -28.02 -22.93 -11.49
C ASP A 341 -27.32 -23.11 -12.85
N LEU A 342 -27.84 -22.44 -13.89
CA LEU A 342 -27.29 -22.40 -15.24
C LEU A 342 -27.30 -20.96 -15.76
N GLN A 343 -26.12 -20.41 -16.07
CA GLN A 343 -25.96 -19.06 -16.61
C GLN A 343 -25.30 -19.08 -18.00
N LEU A 344 -25.54 -18.04 -18.81
CA LEU A 344 -25.10 -17.90 -20.20
C LEU A 344 -24.13 -16.73 -20.41
#